data_AF-A0A8H4AAM7-F1
#
_entry.id   AF-A0A8H4AAM7-F1
#
_cell.length_a   1.000
_cell.length_b   1.000
_cell.length_c   1.000
_cell.angle_alpha   90.00
_cell.angle_beta   90.00
_cell.angle_gamma   90.00
#
_symmetry.space_group_name_H-M   'P 1'
#
loop_
_entity.id
_entity.type
_entity.pdbx_description
1 polymer ?
#
loop_
_entity_poly.entity_id
_entity_poly.type
_entity_poly.pdbx_seq_one_letter_code
_entity_poly.pdbx_strand_id
1 'polypeptide(L)' 'MVADAEKYRAEDEKDEKVAGKIDIDDKKKLEDVIKEAITWLENNQETVKKEYEQKQKSFEETANPIMMKLYG' A
#
# COMPACT_ATOMS: atom_id res chain seq x y z
N MET A 1 -26.62 -4.12 10.22
CA MET A 1 -26.93 -5.15 9.20
C MET A 1 -26.95 -4.56 7.79
N VAL A 2 -27.85 -3.65 7.42
CA VAL A 2 -27.83 -3.04 6.06
C VAL A 2 -26.64 -2.11 5.82
N ALA A 3 -26.26 -1.29 6.80
CA ALA A 3 -25.11 -0.38 6.69
C ALA A 3 -23.76 -1.12 6.58
N ASP A 4 -23.63 -2.27 7.26
CA ASP A 4 -22.42 -3.09 7.19
C ASP A 4 -22.29 -3.75 5.82
N ALA A 5 -23.40 -4.27 5.27
CA ALA A 5 -23.44 -4.88 3.94
C ALA A 5 -23.16 -3.87 2.81
N GLU A 6 -23.65 -2.64 2.93
CA GLU A 6 -23.34 -1.54 1.99
C GLU A 6 -21.86 -1.14 2.07
N LYS A 7 -21.26 -1.14 3.27
CA LYS A 7 -19.84 -0.85 3.47
C LYS A 7 -18.95 -1.91 2.80
N TYR A 8 -19.24 -3.19 3.00
CA TYR A 8 -18.49 -4.28 2.35
C TYR A 8 -18.62 -4.22 0.82
N ARG A 9 -19.82 -3.95 0.30
CA ARG A 9 -20.03 -3.80 -1.16
C ARG A 9 -19.25 -2.62 -1.76
N ALA A 10 -19.12 -1.53 -1.01
CA ALA A 10 -18.34 -0.37 -1.42
C ALA A 10 -16.81 -0.59 -1.33
N GLU A 11 -16.35 -1.45 -0.43
CA GLU A 11 -14.95 -1.89 -0.35
C GLU A 11 -14.61 -2.82 -1.53
N ASP A 12 -15.45 -3.82 -1.81
CA ASP A 12 -15.29 -4.71 -2.97
C ASP A 12 -15.29 -3.95 -4.31
N GLU A 13 -16.21 -3.00 -4.50
CA GLU A 13 -16.23 -2.17 -5.73
C GLU A 13 -14.98 -1.29 -5.88
N LYS A 14 -14.37 -0.84 -4.77
CA LYS A 14 -13.12 -0.07 -4.82
C LYS A 14 -11.96 -0.97 -5.22
N ASP A 15 -11.89 -2.17 -4.65
CA ASP A 15 -10.87 -3.15 -5.00
C ASP A 15 -10.97 -3.58 -6.47
N GLU A 16 -12.18 -3.80 -7.00
CA GLU A 16 -12.39 -4.08 -8.42
C GLU A 16 -11.99 -2.90 -9.33
N LYS A 17 -12.32 -1.66 -8.94
CA LYS A 17 -11.95 -0.45 -9.71
C LYS A 17 -10.45 -0.18 -9.69
N VAL A 18 -9.74 -0.57 -8.63
CA VAL A 18 -8.28 -0.45 -8.52
C VAL A 18 -7.58 -1.60 -9.26
N ALA A 19 -8.10 -2.82 -9.17
CA ALA A 19 -7.56 -3.99 -9.84
C ALA A 19 -7.53 -3.86 -11.38
N GLY A 20 -8.50 -3.14 -11.97
CA GLY A 20 -8.52 -2.87 -13.41
C GLY A 20 -7.61 -1.72 -13.88
N LYS A 21 -7.04 -0.94 -12.95
CA LYS A 21 -6.25 0.27 -13.24
C LYS A 21 -4.76 0.14 -12.97
N ILE A 22 -4.34 -0.86 -12.20
CA ILE A 22 -2.94 -1.15 -11.92
C ILE A 22 -2.44 -2.26 -12.83
N ASP A 23 -1.28 -2.06 -13.45
CA ASP A 23 -0.64 -3.16 -14.19
C ASP A 23 -0.03 -4.19 -13.23
N ILE A 24 0.21 -5.40 -13.75
CA ILE A 24 0.69 -6.55 -12.95
C ILE A 24 2.06 -6.27 -12.33
N ASP A 25 2.92 -5.54 -13.05
CA ASP A 25 4.28 -5.26 -12.58
C ASP A 25 4.26 -4.25 -11.44
N ASP A 26 3.47 -3.18 -11.57
CA ASP A 26 3.28 -2.18 -10.52
C ASP A 26 2.55 -2.77 -9.30
N LYS A 27 1.58 -3.67 -9.50
CA LYS A 27 0.97 -4.43 -8.40
C LYS A 27 2.01 -5.26 -7.66
N LYS A 28 2.86 -5.99 -8.38
CA LYS A 28 3.92 -6.79 -7.79
C LYS A 28 4.93 -5.95 -7.02
N LYS A 29 5.35 -4.80 -7.55
CA LYS A 29 6.24 -3.87 -6.84
C LYS A 29 5.63 -3.38 -5.53
N LEU A 30 4.34 -3.04 -5.51
CA LEU A 30 3.67 -2.65 -4.27
C LEU A 30 3.62 -3.80 -3.26
N GLU A 31 3.28 -5.02 -3.70
CA GLU A 31 3.27 -6.19 -2.82
C GLU A 31 4.66 -6.47 -2.22
N ASP A 32 5.72 -6.34 -3.02
CA ASP A 32 7.09 -6.54 -2.57
C ASP A 32 7.52 -5.45 -1.57
N VAL A 33 7.20 -4.17 -1.83
CA VAL A 33 7.50 -3.07 -0.90
C VAL A 33 6.74 -3.20 0.41
N ILE A 34 5.48 -3.66 0.37
CA ILE A 34 4.67 -3.90 1.58
C ILE A 34 5.29 -5.01 2.43
N LYS A 35 5.70 -6.12 1.80
CA LYS A 35 6.38 -7.22 2.52
C LYS A 35 7.68 -6.74 3.16
N GLU A 36 8.49 -6.00 2.42
CA GLU A 36 9.73 -5.43 2.97
C GLU A 36 9.45 -4.48 4.14
N ALA A 37 8.43 -3.63 4.03
CA ALA A 37 8.03 -2.73 5.10
C ALA A 37 7.60 -3.51 6.36
N ILE A 38 6.75 -4.52 6.23
CA ILE A 38 6.32 -5.36 7.35
C ILE A 38 7.53 -6.02 8.01
N THR A 39 8.39 -6.69 7.25
CA THR A 39 9.59 -7.34 7.78
C THR A 39 10.54 -6.34 8.44
N TRP A 40 10.68 -5.13 7.89
CA TRP A 40 11.52 -4.11 8.50
C TRP A 40 10.91 -3.64 9.83
N LEU A 41 9.60 -3.37 9.89
CA LEU A 41 8.92 -2.97 11.12
C LEU A 41 9.02 -4.03 12.22
N GLU A 42 8.85 -5.31 11.88
CA GLU A 42 8.99 -6.44 12.81
C GLU A 42 10.39 -6.51 13.43
N ASN A 43 11.43 -6.22 12.64
CA ASN A 43 12.82 -6.27 13.08
C ASN A 43 13.33 -4.96 13.72
N ASN A 44 12.59 -3.86 13.62
CA ASN A 44 13.04 -2.51 14.00
C ASN A 44 12.05 -1.83 14.96
N GLN A 45 11.51 -2.58 15.93
CA GLN A 45 10.53 -2.05 16.90
C GLN A 45 11.11 -0.95 17.81
N GLU A 46 12.42 -0.92 18.03
CA GLU A 46 13.12 0.02 18.91
C GLU A 46 14.01 1.04 18.15
N THR A 47 13.90 1.13 16.82
CA THR A 47 14.71 2.07 16.03
C THR A 47 14.26 3.52 16.26
N VAL A 48 15.15 4.47 15.99
CA VAL A 48 14.89 5.89 16.28
C VAL A 48 14.05 6.53 15.17
N LYS A 49 13.30 7.58 15.55
CA LYS A 49 12.43 8.34 14.62
C LYS A 49 13.10 8.68 13.28
N LYS A 50 14.37 9.09 13.30
CA LYS A 50 15.11 9.45 12.08
C LYS A 50 15.28 8.26 11.12
N GLU A 51 15.54 7.07 11.65
CA GLU A 51 15.71 5.85 10.86
C GLU A 51 14.36 5.39 10.28
N TYR A 52 13.29 5.52 11.06
CA TYR A 52 11.91 5.37 10.59
C TYR A 52 11.58 6.30 9.42
N GLU A 53 11.82 7.61 9.57
CA GLU A 53 11.52 8.60 8.52
C GLU A 53 12.33 8.33 7.24
N GLN A 54 13.58 7.90 7.37
CA GLN A 54 14.40 7.52 6.22
C GLN A 54 13.87 6.27 5.52
N LYS A 55 13.51 5.23 6.27
CA LYS A 55 12.98 4.00 5.68
C LYS A 55 11.60 4.22 5.06
N GLN A 56 10.73 4.99 5.72
CA GLN A 56 9.43 5.39 5.18
C GLN A 56 9.57 6.09 3.83
N LYS A 57 10.48 7.07 3.72
CA LYS A 57 10.73 7.78 2.46
C LYS A 57 11.17 6.83 1.34
N SER A 58 12.03 5.88 1.64
CA SER A 58 12.47 4.87 0.66
C SER A 58 11.31 4.03 0.13
N PHE A 59 10.33 3.68 0.96
CA PHE A 59 9.12 2.97 0.52
C PHE A 59 8.20 3.88 -0.30
N GLU A 60 8.03 5.13 0.13
CA GLU A 60 7.23 6.15 -0.56
C GLU A 60 7.77 6.46 -1.96
N GLU A 61 9.09 6.45 -2.17
CA GLU A 61 9.72 6.62 -3.49
C GLU A 61 9.26 5.59 -4.51
N THR A 62 8.91 4.38 -4.06
CA THR A 62 8.37 3.31 -4.92
C THR A 62 6.84 3.36 -4.99
N ALA A 63 6.18 3.55 -3.85
CA ALA A 63 4.72 3.47 -3.78
C ALA A 63 4.03 4.70 -4.40
N ASN A 64 4.53 5.91 -4.13
CA ASN A 64 3.87 7.15 -4.56
C ASN A 64 3.70 7.26 -6.08
N PRO A 65 4.71 6.97 -6.92
CA PRO A 65 4.54 7.00 -8.37
C PRO A 65 3.47 6.03 -8.87
N ILE A 66 3.35 4.85 -8.25
CA ILE A 66 2.35 3.84 -8.61
C ILE A 66 0.95 4.31 -8.19
N MET A 67 0.82 4.85 -6.97
CA MET A 67 -0.45 5.41 -6.49
C MET A 67 -0.90 6.61 -7.33
N MET A 68 0.02 7.46 -7.80
CA MET A 68 -0.30 8.56 -8.70
C MET A 68 -0.89 8.07 -10.04
N LYS A 69 -0.40 6.95 -10.60
CA LYS A 69 -0.98 6.35 -11.81
C LYS A 69 -2.40 5.82 -11.59
N LEU A 70 -2.75 5.40 -10.37
CA LEU A 70 -4.07 4.86 -10.04
C LEU A 70 -5.16 5.93 -9.91
N TYR A 71 -4.77 7.09 -9.37
CA TYR A 71 -5.68 8.23 -9.15
C TYR A 71 -5.67 9.27 -10.28
N GLY A 72 -4.67 9.22 -11.16
CA GLY A 72 -4.56 10.05 -12.37
C GLY A 72 -5.47 9.64 -13.51
#